data_AF-A0A6C0G1M6-F1
#
_entry.id   AF-A0A6C0G1M6-F1
#
_cell.length_a   1.000
_cell.length_b   1.000
_cell.length_c   1.000
_cell.angle_alpha   90.00
_cell.angle_beta   90.00
_cell.angle_gamma   90.00
#
_symmetry.space_group_name_H-M   'P 1'
#
loop_
_entity.id
_entity.type
_entity.pdbx_description
1 polymer ?
#
loop_
_entity_poly.entity_id
_entity_poly.type
_entity_poly.pdbx_seq_one_letter_code
_entity_poly.pdbx_strand_id
1 'polypeptide(L)'
;MGNFGDWLVMIAAGGLLLYWIYRAFYRWLHEPPGLNTKLLLSEAEAVKEDDANVQFLERAGYEVTHGKYRVPLTIDLDGTMLQSRLFIDLIAEKDGKHYIVKTARERMPIDWTGSGVRDRLLVYALLLPNCEGVLFVDQKEAVIRTITFRLGS
;
A
#
# COMPACT_ATOMS: atom_id res chain seq x y z
N MET A 1 38.08 25.68 -23.41
CA MET A 1 37.67 24.51 -22.60
C MET A 1 36.21 24.64 -22.11
N GLY A 2 35.27 25.10 -22.95
CA GLY A 2 33.87 25.34 -22.53
C GLY A 2 32.84 24.37 -23.12
N ASN A 3 33.14 23.76 -24.27
CA ASN A 3 32.15 22.96 -25.02
C ASN A 3 32.02 21.51 -24.50
N PHE A 4 33.08 20.97 -23.91
CA PHE A 4 33.09 19.58 -23.43
C PHE A 4 32.28 19.43 -22.14
N GLY A 5 32.37 20.41 -21.23
CA GLY A 5 31.58 20.41 -20.00
C GLY A 5 30.08 20.57 -20.28
N ASP A 6 29.73 21.47 -21.20
CA ASP A 6 28.33 21.71 -21.57
C ASP A 6 27.68 20.49 -22.25
N TRP A 7 28.43 19.81 -23.13
CA TRP A 7 27.97 18.56 -23.74
C TRP A 7 27.79 17.42 -22.72
N LEU A 8 28.69 17.32 -21.74
CA LEU A 8 28.61 16.31 -20.69
C LEU A 8 27.43 16.57 -19.74
N VAL A 9 27.18 17.84 -19.39
CA VAL A 9 26.02 18.27 -18.60
C VAL A 9 24.72 18.01 -19.36
N MET A 10 24.68 18.29 -20.67
CA MET A 10 23.50 18.05 -21.50
C MET A 10 23.16 16.55 -21.62
N ILE A 11 24.17 15.69 -21.77
CA ILE A 11 23.97 14.24 -21.78
C ILE A 11 23.52 13.73 -20.41
N ALA A 12 24.14 14.20 -19.33
CA ALA A 12 23.76 13.80 -17.98
C ALA A 12 22.31 14.23 -17.66
N ALA A 13 21.96 15.47 -18.01
CA ALA A 13 20.60 15.98 -17.83
C ALA A 13 19.60 15.21 -18.69
N GLY A 14 19.88 14.96 -19.97
CA GLY A 14 19.02 14.19 -20.86
C GLY A 14 18.83 12.74 -20.42
N GLY A 15 19.90 12.09 -19.95
CA GLY A 15 19.82 10.74 -19.39
C GLY A 15 18.99 10.69 -18.11
N LEU A 16 19.13 11.69 -17.24
CA LEU A 16 18.34 11.79 -16.01
C LEU A 16 16.86 12.05 -16.31
N LEU A 17 16.56 12.89 -17.30
CA LEU A 17 15.21 13.17 -17.78
C LEU A 17 14.56 11.93 -18.40
N LEU A 18 15.29 11.19 -19.24
CA LEU A 18 14.84 9.92 -19.81
C LEU A 18 14.61 8.86 -18.73
N TYR A 19 15.47 8.77 -17.72
CA TYR A 19 15.28 7.87 -16.59
C TYR A 19 14.01 8.23 -15.79
N TRP A 20 13.78 9.51 -15.53
CA TRP A 20 12.57 10.00 -14.87
C TRP A 20 11.29 9.73 -15.68
N ILE A 21 11.31 10.00 -16.99
CA ILE A 21 10.20 9.71 -17.90
C ILE A 21 9.96 8.21 -17.95
N TYR A 22 11.02 7.40 -18.08
CA TYR A 22 10.92 5.95 -18.08
C TYR A 22 10.30 5.45 -16.77
N ARG A 23 10.74 5.94 -15.62
CA ARG A 23 10.19 5.56 -14.31
C ARG A 23 8.73 5.97 -14.18
N ALA A 24 8.39 7.21 -14.56
CA ALA A 24 7.01 7.72 -14.49
C ALA A 24 6.08 6.96 -15.45
N PHE A 25 6.54 6.67 -16.66
CA PHE A 25 5.81 5.90 -17.66
C PHE A 25 5.66 4.44 -17.27
N TYR A 26 6.72 3.82 -16.73
CA TYR A 26 6.69 2.44 -16.24
C TYR A 26 5.72 2.30 -15.06
N ARG A 27 5.71 3.28 -14.15
CA ARG A 27 4.75 3.36 -13.04
C ARG A 27 3.32 3.54 -13.56
N TRP A 28 3.09 4.48 -14.48
CA TRP A 28 1.78 4.71 -15.08
C TRP A 28 1.25 3.49 -15.86
N LEU A 29 2.15 2.78 -16.57
CA LEU A 29 1.79 1.59 -17.34
C LEU A 29 1.49 0.37 -16.44
N HIS A 30 2.14 0.28 -15.27
CA HIS A 30 1.90 -0.78 -14.29
C HIS A 30 0.92 -0.38 -13.18
N GLU A 31 0.31 0.80 -13.23
CA GLU A 31 -0.88 1.11 -12.41
C GLU A 31 -1.96 0.08 -12.79
N PRO A 32 -2.32 -0.87 -11.90
CA PRO A 32 -3.26 -1.90 -12.27
C PRO A 32 -4.64 -1.25 -12.52
N PRO A 33 -5.23 -1.44 -13.71
CA PRO A 33 -6.55 -0.91 -14.02
C PRO A 33 -7.59 -1.69 -13.22
N GLY A 34 -8.02 -1.13 -12.09
CA GLY A 34 -9.07 -1.69 -11.26
C GLY A 34 -10.12 -0.63 -10.96
N LEU A 35 -11.17 -0.58 -11.78
CA LEU A 35 -12.43 0.08 -11.44
C LEU A 35 -12.78 -0.30 -9.99
N ASN A 36 -12.97 0.68 -9.11
CA ASN A 36 -13.25 0.62 -7.65
C ASN A 36 -12.09 0.92 -6.70
N THR A 37 -10.83 0.58 -6.99
CA THR A 37 -9.73 0.89 -6.03
C THR A 37 -9.47 2.38 -5.93
N LYS A 38 -9.47 3.09 -7.08
CA LYS A 38 -9.30 4.55 -7.14
C LYS A 38 -10.48 5.33 -6.53
N LEU A 39 -11.69 4.76 -6.58
CA LEU A 39 -12.90 5.36 -6.00
C LEU A 39 -13.01 5.07 -4.49
N LEU A 40 -12.59 3.89 -4.04
CA LEU A 40 -12.48 3.58 -2.62
C LEU A 40 -11.40 4.47 -1.98
N LEU A 41 -10.26 4.66 -2.63
CA LEU A 41 -9.15 5.41 -2.06
C LEU A 41 -9.20 6.92 -2.29
N SER A 42 -10.13 7.43 -3.11
CA SER A 42 -10.30 8.88 -3.27
C SER A 42 -10.74 9.57 -1.97
N GLU A 43 -11.34 8.82 -1.04
CA GLU A 43 -11.70 9.28 0.30
C GLU A 43 -10.68 8.89 1.37
N ALA A 44 -9.53 8.31 0.99
CA ALA A 44 -8.46 8.04 1.93
C ALA A 44 -7.90 9.36 2.49
N GLU A 45 -7.52 9.34 3.76
CA GLU A 45 -6.79 10.46 4.35
C GLU A 45 -5.45 10.67 3.63
N ALA A 46 -4.99 11.91 3.59
CA ALA A 46 -3.64 12.21 3.13
C ALA A 46 -2.60 11.47 3.99
N VAL A 47 -1.49 11.09 3.35
CA VAL A 47 -0.36 10.48 4.05
C VAL A 47 0.23 11.50 5.04
N LYS A 48 0.46 11.04 6.26
CA LYS A 48 1.09 11.84 7.31
C LYS A 48 2.57 11.47 7.36
N GLU A 49 3.43 12.34 6.83
CA GLU A 49 4.88 12.11 6.75
C GLU A 49 5.56 11.99 8.14
N ASP A 50 4.93 12.53 9.18
CA ASP A 50 5.36 12.43 10.56
C ASP A 50 4.96 11.10 11.24
N ASP A 51 4.14 10.27 10.59
CA ASP A 51 3.77 8.96 11.13
C ASP A 51 4.96 8.00 11.12
N ALA A 52 5.27 7.44 12.29
CA ALA A 52 6.41 6.57 12.46
C ALA A 52 6.32 5.26 11.63
N ASN A 53 5.12 4.78 11.33
CA ASN A 53 4.92 3.62 10.46
C ASN A 53 5.21 3.97 9.00
N VAL A 54 4.88 5.19 8.57
CA VAL A 54 5.19 5.69 7.22
C VAL A 54 6.69 5.75 7.04
N GLN A 55 7.41 6.41 7.95
CA GLN A 55 8.87 6.49 7.89
C GLN A 55 9.54 5.10 7.96
N PHE A 56 8.98 4.18 8.74
CA PHE A 56 9.51 2.82 8.84
C PHE A 56 9.34 2.04 7.54
N LEU A 57 8.18 2.16 6.87
CA LEU A 57 7.94 1.60 5.54
C LEU A 57 8.87 2.20 4.48
N GLU A 58 9.03 3.52 4.48
CA GLU A 58 9.91 4.23 3.54
C GLU A 58 11.37 3.82 3.68
N ARG A 59 11.87 3.69 4.91
CA ARG A 59 13.21 3.15 5.18
C ARG A 59 13.38 1.70 4.69
N ALA A 60 12.30 0.92 4.64
CA ALA A 60 12.29 -0.43 4.10
C ALA A 60 12.08 -0.49 2.56
N GLY A 61 12.05 0.67 1.91
CA GLY A 61 11.94 0.83 0.45
C GLY A 61 10.51 0.76 -0.09
N TYR A 62 9.50 0.99 0.76
CA TYR A 62 8.11 1.15 0.33
C TYR A 62 7.77 2.63 0.15
N GLU A 63 7.01 2.99 -0.87
CA GLU A 63 6.41 4.32 -1.02
C GLU A 63 5.00 4.29 -0.45
N VAL A 64 4.68 5.12 0.55
CA VAL A 64 3.31 5.20 1.09
C VAL A 64 2.49 6.14 0.22
N THR A 65 1.46 5.61 -0.44
CA THR A 65 0.68 6.37 -1.44
C THR A 65 -0.59 6.96 -0.86
N HIS A 66 -1.22 6.30 0.10
CA HIS A 66 -2.47 6.74 0.73
C HIS A 66 -2.41 6.53 2.24
N GLY A 67 -3.00 7.46 2.97
CA GLY A 67 -3.16 7.38 4.41
C GLY A 67 -4.29 6.43 4.81
N LYS A 68 -4.78 6.63 6.02
CA LYS A 68 -5.84 5.80 6.58
C LYS A 68 -7.12 5.93 5.80
N TYR A 69 -7.76 4.79 5.53
CA TYR A 69 -9.06 4.75 4.88
C TYR A 69 -10.08 3.96 5.72
N ARG A 70 -11.28 4.53 5.84
CA ARG A 70 -12.42 3.92 6.53
C ARG A 70 -13.41 3.43 5.48
N VAL A 71 -13.57 2.12 5.38
CA VAL A 71 -14.52 1.47 4.48
C VAL A 71 -15.83 1.30 5.23
N PRO A 72 -16.90 2.07 4.94
CA PRO A 72 -18.20 1.87 5.57
C PRO A 72 -18.84 0.57 5.05
N LEU A 73 -19.50 -0.16 5.95
CA LEU A 73 -20.23 -1.38 5.61
C LEU A 73 -21.66 -1.29 6.17
N THR A 74 -22.64 -1.48 5.31
CA THR A 74 -24.04 -1.72 5.71
C THR A 74 -24.32 -3.21 5.55
N ILE A 75 -24.86 -3.84 6.58
CA ILE A 75 -25.17 -5.27 6.60
C ILE A 75 -26.66 -5.39 6.89
N ASP A 76 -27.41 -6.02 5.99
CA ASP A 76 -28.80 -6.40 6.26
C ASP A 76 -28.80 -7.75 6.98
N LEU A 77 -29.30 -7.77 8.21
CA LEU A 77 -29.48 -8.98 9.01
C LEU A 77 -30.98 -9.18 9.26
N ASP A 78 -31.59 -10.04 8.46
CA ASP A 78 -33.02 -10.39 8.55
C ASP A 78 -33.94 -9.15 8.59
N GLY A 79 -33.65 -8.14 7.75
CA GLY A 79 -34.38 -6.87 7.69
C GLY A 79 -33.88 -5.80 8.68
N THR A 80 -32.94 -6.14 9.56
CA THR A 80 -32.28 -5.19 10.45
C THR A 80 -31.01 -4.66 9.80
N MET A 81 -30.98 -3.36 9.49
CA MET A 81 -29.80 -2.70 8.94
C MET A 81 -28.76 -2.46 10.05
N LEU A 82 -27.65 -3.19 9.99
CA LEU A 82 -26.48 -3.00 10.84
C LEU A 82 -25.43 -2.15 10.12
N GLN A 83 -24.74 -1.31 10.90
CA GLN A 83 -23.65 -0.47 10.42
C GLN A 83 -22.34 -0.97 11.00
N SER A 84 -21.36 -1.16 10.12
CA SER A 84 -20.01 -1.59 10.45
C SER A 84 -18.99 -0.83 9.61
N ARG A 85 -17.71 -1.12 9.83
CA ARG A 85 -16.61 -0.52 9.08
C ARG A 85 -15.36 -1.37 9.13
N LEU A 86 -14.59 -1.33 8.05
CA LEU A 86 -13.21 -1.78 8.02
C LEU A 86 -12.28 -0.58 7.98
N PHE A 87 -11.05 -0.78 8.44
CA PHE A 87 -10.01 0.23 8.38
C PHE A 87 -8.81 -0.32 7.63
N ILE A 88 -8.40 0.37 6.58
CA ILE A 88 -7.09 0.21 5.96
C ILE A 88 -6.20 1.28 6.59
N ASP A 89 -5.08 0.90 7.20
CA ASP A 89 -4.29 1.88 7.97
C ASP A 89 -3.44 2.74 7.03
N LEU A 90 -2.82 2.13 6.01
CA LEU A 90 -2.10 2.82 4.93
C LEU A 90 -2.16 1.95 3.66
N ILE A 91 -1.76 2.53 2.53
CA ILE A 91 -1.41 1.78 1.32
C ILE A 91 0.01 2.11 0.92
N ALA A 92 0.78 1.05 0.67
CA ALA A 92 2.18 1.12 0.29
C ALA A 92 2.39 0.51 -1.09
N GLU A 93 3.38 1.02 -1.80
CA GLU A 93 3.85 0.50 -3.07
C GLU A 93 5.32 0.11 -2.94
N LYS A 94 5.71 -1.00 -3.56
CA LYS A 94 7.12 -1.36 -3.73
C LYS A 94 7.29 -2.12 -5.03
N ASP A 95 8.25 -1.71 -5.84
CA ASP A 95 8.55 -2.31 -7.14
C ASP A 95 7.32 -2.40 -8.07
N GLY A 96 6.46 -1.36 -8.05
CA GLY A 96 5.22 -1.29 -8.83
C GLY A 96 4.08 -2.19 -8.31
N LYS A 97 4.26 -2.82 -7.14
CA LYS A 97 3.24 -3.65 -6.49
C LYS A 97 2.61 -2.92 -5.32
N HIS A 98 1.28 -2.94 -5.25
CA HIS A 98 0.55 -2.33 -4.15
C HIS A 98 0.27 -3.32 -3.02
N TYR A 99 0.32 -2.81 -1.80
CA TYR A 99 0.09 -3.54 -0.57
C TYR A 99 -0.83 -2.78 0.36
N ILE A 100 -1.71 -3.53 1.02
CA ILE A 100 -2.53 -3.00 2.11
C ILE A 100 -1.70 -3.05 3.39
N VAL A 101 -1.63 -1.96 4.14
CA VAL A 101 -0.90 -1.94 5.40
C VAL A 101 -1.86 -2.04 6.57
N LYS A 102 -1.54 -2.95 7.50
CA LYS A 102 -2.16 -3.10 8.81
C LYS A 102 -1.11 -2.90 9.89
N THR A 103 -1.30 -1.90 10.74
CA THR A 103 -0.38 -1.62 11.84
C THR A 103 -0.71 -2.45 13.07
N ALA A 104 0.32 -2.85 13.81
CA ALA A 104 0.20 -3.57 15.06
C ALA A 104 -0.56 -2.73 16.09
N ARG A 105 -1.44 -3.37 16.86
CA ARG A 105 -2.20 -2.73 17.93
C ARG A 105 -2.18 -3.62 19.16
N GLU A 106 -1.70 -3.10 20.28
CA GLU A 106 -1.58 -3.84 21.55
C GLU A 106 -2.89 -4.50 21.98
N ARG A 107 -4.02 -3.81 21.82
CA ARG A 107 -5.36 -4.32 22.18
C ARG A 107 -5.95 -5.34 21.21
N MET A 108 -5.32 -5.58 20.06
CA MET A 108 -5.82 -6.55 19.07
C MET A 108 -4.65 -7.28 18.39
N PRO A 109 -3.90 -8.10 19.16
CA PRO A 109 -2.82 -8.90 18.62
C PRO A 109 -3.34 -9.89 17.57
N ILE A 110 -2.47 -10.26 16.63
CA ILE A 110 -2.76 -11.30 15.65
C ILE A 110 -2.25 -12.62 16.21
N ASP A 111 -3.12 -13.61 16.22
CA ASP A 111 -2.67 -14.99 16.39
C ASP A 111 -2.00 -15.46 15.09
N TRP A 112 -0.72 -15.82 15.18
CA TRP A 112 0.11 -16.18 14.04
C TRP A 112 -0.10 -17.62 13.55
N THR A 113 -1.25 -18.22 13.88
CA THR A 113 -1.75 -19.45 13.26
C THR A 113 -2.38 -19.15 11.89
N GLY A 114 -2.55 -20.19 11.05
CA GLY A 114 -3.22 -20.03 9.75
C GLY A 114 -4.64 -19.48 9.85
N SER A 115 -5.42 -19.95 10.83
CA SER A 115 -6.77 -19.43 11.11
C SER A 115 -6.74 -18.00 11.64
N GLY A 116 -5.81 -17.67 12.54
CA GLY A 116 -5.70 -16.32 13.08
C GLY A 116 -5.35 -15.28 12.02
N VAL A 117 -4.39 -15.60 11.14
CA VAL A 117 -4.02 -14.76 10.00
C VAL A 117 -5.19 -14.65 9.00
N ARG A 118 -5.87 -15.76 8.68
CA ARG A 118 -7.04 -15.77 7.82
C ARG A 118 -8.14 -14.85 8.35
N ASP A 119 -8.59 -15.07 9.58
CA ASP A 119 -9.73 -14.37 10.16
C ASP A 119 -9.48 -12.87 10.30
N ARG A 120 -8.21 -12.49 10.48
CA ARG A 120 -7.82 -11.09 10.67
C ARG A 120 -7.49 -10.36 9.37
N LEU A 121 -6.81 -11.01 8.42
CA LEU A 121 -6.18 -10.34 7.28
C LEU A 121 -6.79 -10.71 5.92
N LEU A 122 -7.45 -11.88 5.80
CA LEU A 122 -7.99 -12.32 4.50
C LEU A 122 -9.02 -11.32 3.94
N VAL A 123 -9.85 -10.73 4.80
CA VAL A 123 -10.87 -9.76 4.39
C VAL A 123 -10.27 -8.58 3.59
N TYR A 124 -9.06 -8.14 3.92
CA TYR A 124 -8.42 -7.04 3.20
C TYR A 124 -7.90 -7.49 1.83
N ALA A 125 -7.31 -8.68 1.75
CA ALA A 125 -6.89 -9.25 0.47
C ALA A 125 -8.07 -9.47 -0.48
N LEU A 126 -9.24 -9.83 0.05
CA LEU A 126 -10.48 -9.96 -0.74
C LEU A 126 -11.09 -8.60 -1.12
N LEU A 127 -10.94 -7.58 -0.26
CA LEU A 127 -11.48 -6.24 -0.53
C LEU A 127 -10.75 -5.54 -1.68
N LEU A 128 -9.43 -5.73 -1.79
CA LEU A 128 -8.60 -5.16 -2.86
C LEU A 128 -7.81 -6.28 -3.53
N PRO A 129 -8.43 -7.06 -4.43
CA PRO A 129 -7.81 -8.24 -5.04
C PRO A 129 -6.62 -7.91 -5.95
N ASN A 130 -6.47 -6.64 -6.35
CA ASN A 130 -5.35 -6.17 -7.16
C ASN A 130 -4.09 -5.83 -6.33
N CYS A 131 -4.18 -5.86 -5.00
CA CYS A 131 -3.00 -5.75 -4.15
C CYS A 131 -2.26 -7.09 -4.08
N GLU A 132 -0.93 -7.05 -4.10
CA GLU A 132 -0.08 -8.25 -4.02
C GLU A 132 -0.23 -8.96 -2.67
N GLY A 133 -0.53 -8.21 -1.61
CA GLY A 133 -0.76 -8.78 -0.29
C GLY A 133 -1.03 -7.73 0.79
N VAL A 134 -1.02 -8.22 2.03
CA VAL A 134 -1.19 -7.42 3.23
C VAL A 134 0.14 -7.34 3.97
N LEU A 135 0.62 -6.12 4.22
CA LEU A 135 1.75 -5.86 5.09
C LEU A 135 1.26 -5.70 6.52
N PHE A 136 1.73 -6.57 7.42
CA PHE A 136 1.63 -6.34 8.85
C PHE A 136 2.87 -5.59 9.33
N VAL A 137 2.67 -4.40 9.88
CA VAL A 137 3.76 -3.50 10.31
C VAL A 137 3.70 -3.31 11.81
N ASP A 138 4.79 -3.67 12.47
CA ASP A 138 5.03 -3.37 13.88
C ASP A 138 6.31 -2.54 13.99
N GLN A 139 6.15 -1.23 14.13
CA GLN A 139 7.26 -0.32 14.25
C GLN A 139 7.98 -0.45 15.60
N LYS A 140 7.30 -0.89 16.67
CA LYS A 140 7.91 -1.07 17.99
C LYS A 140 8.87 -2.25 17.98
N GLU A 141 8.45 -3.34 17.35
CA GLU A 141 9.26 -4.55 17.19
C GLU A 141 10.16 -4.50 15.93
N ALA A 142 10.11 -3.42 15.15
CA ALA A 142 10.82 -3.25 13.89
C ALA A 142 10.58 -4.40 12.89
N VAL A 143 9.34 -4.86 12.77
CA VAL A 143 8.94 -5.99 11.92
C VAL A 143 7.97 -5.54 10.83
N ILE A 144 8.27 -5.96 9.59
CA ILE A 144 7.34 -5.90 8.46
C ILE A 144 7.16 -7.33 7.96
N ARG A 145 5.93 -7.85 8.01
CA ARG A 145 5.58 -9.17 7.47
C ARG A 145 4.73 -8.98 6.23
N THR A 146 5.06 -9.68 5.16
CA THR A 146 4.22 -9.72 3.95
C THR A 146 3.37 -10.98 3.98
N ILE A 147 2.05 -10.81 3.90
CA ILE A 147 1.07 -11.90 3.92
C ILE A 147 0.38 -11.95 2.56
N THR A 148 0.49 -13.10 1.90
CA THR A 148 -0.16 -13.39 0.62
C THR A 148 -1.06 -14.61 0.77
N PHE A 149 -2.26 -14.57 0.18
CA PHE A 149 -3.22 -15.66 0.22
C PHE A 149 -3.30 -16.36 -1.14
N ARG A 150 -3.39 -17.69 -1.14
CA ARG A 150 -3.60 -18.51 -2.34
C ARG A 150 -4.78 -19.45 -2.11
N LEU A 151 -5.65 -19.60 -3.10
CA LEU A 151 -6.83 -20.46 -3.06
C LEU A 151 -6.57 -21.72 -3.90
N GLY A 152 -7.01 -22.88 -3.41
CA GLY A 152 -7.08 -24.12 -4.19
C GLY A 152 -5.72 -24.70 -4.62
N SER A 153 -4.82 -24.96 -3.64
CA SER A 153 -3.54 -25.64 -3.86
C SER A 153 -3.65 -26.90 -4.71
#